data_AF-A0A972TH23-F1
#
_entry.id   AF-A0A972TH23-F1
#
_cell.length_a   1.000
_cell.length_b   1.000
_cell.length_c   1.000
_cell.angle_alpha   90.00
_cell.angle_beta   90.00
_cell.angle_gamma   90.00
#
_symmetry.space_group_name_H-M   'P 1'
#
loop_
_entity.id
_entity.type
_entity.pdbx_description
1 polymer ?
#
loop_
_entity_poly.entity_id
_entity_poly.type
_entity_poly.pdbx_seq_one_letter_code
_entity_poly.pdbx_strand_id
1 'polypeptide(L)'
;EDLDRRAWRFCQLFSRKYFPLHDDTLSDEFGIGDLLSGIPFQPLGFSYEGYHGFADLRQGYILALALVECPWDEGDPLGLSDDEEEADGIPGPRIPILEAVGDIVEEGLVRLLPASGWSAEDLHTITDDTEFDGLGLFADWINGNTGSIHLDTMGESLDMEGLPEWDPDTIDEMTSDWHQATEILDKIHRVALLLEQDPERTFRKLMALLTDNKDLVIPKEQLPLPID
;
A
#
# COMPACT_ATOMS: atom_id res chain seq x y z
N GLU A 1 2.21 43.08 8.93
CA GLU A 1 2.80 41.74 9.12
C GLU A 1 2.77 41.06 7.78
N ASP A 2 3.86 40.39 7.42
CA ASP A 2 4.03 39.76 6.11
C ASP A 2 3.00 38.64 5.89
N LEU A 3 2.40 38.57 4.71
CA LEU A 3 1.32 37.62 4.41
C LEU A 3 1.84 36.19 4.50
N ASP A 4 3.04 35.95 3.99
CA ASP A 4 3.74 34.66 4.04
C ASP A 4 3.96 34.21 5.48
N ARG A 5 4.38 35.13 6.35
CA ARG A 5 4.58 34.84 7.77
C ARG A 5 3.28 34.48 8.48
N ARG A 6 2.15 35.07 8.08
CA ARG A 6 0.83 34.74 8.64
C ARG A 6 0.36 33.38 8.15
N ALA A 7 0.50 33.09 6.86
CA ALA A 7 0.16 31.80 6.28
C ALA A 7 0.97 30.67 6.92
N TRP A 8 2.30 30.84 7.03
CA TRP A 8 3.16 29.85 7.68
C TRP A 8 2.75 29.56 9.14
N ARG A 9 2.45 30.61 9.91
CA ARG A 9 1.95 30.44 11.30
C ARG A 9 0.60 29.75 11.34
N PHE A 10 -0.28 30.03 10.39
CA PHE A 10 -1.57 29.37 10.29
C PHE A 10 -1.38 27.86 10.06
N CYS A 11 -0.60 27.45 9.06
CA CYS A 11 -0.32 26.05 8.76
C CYS A 11 0.23 25.31 9.99
N GLN A 12 1.21 25.89 10.67
CA GLN A 12 1.81 25.30 11.88
C GLN A 12 0.80 25.14 13.04
N LEU A 13 -0.06 26.14 13.26
CA LEU A 13 -1.07 26.08 14.33
C LEU A 13 -2.22 25.15 13.97
N PHE A 14 -2.61 25.11 12.69
CA PHE A 14 -3.63 24.22 12.17
C PHE A 14 -3.19 22.77 12.33
N SER A 15 -2.02 22.41 11.79
CA SER A 15 -1.54 21.02 11.82
C SER A 15 -1.24 20.49 13.21
N ARG A 16 -0.94 21.37 14.15
CA ARG A 16 -0.79 20.98 15.56
C ARG A 16 -2.13 20.63 16.22
N LYS A 17 -3.24 21.22 15.75
CA LYS A 17 -4.56 21.07 16.36
C LYS A 17 -5.41 20.01 15.66
N TYR A 18 -5.29 19.89 14.35
CA TYR A 18 -6.14 19.07 13.49
C TYR A 18 -5.30 17.97 12.84
N PHE A 19 -4.84 18.17 11.61
CA PHE A 19 -4.06 17.19 10.83
C PHE A 19 -2.99 17.90 9.97
N PRO A 20 -1.93 17.20 9.52
CA PRO A 20 -0.90 17.80 8.68
C PRO A 20 -1.48 18.30 7.35
N LEU A 21 -1.06 19.50 6.97
CA LEU A 21 -1.23 19.98 5.60
C LEU A 21 -0.14 19.35 4.72
N HIS A 22 -0.36 19.34 3.40
CA HIS A 22 0.56 18.82 2.40
C HIS A 22 1.96 19.41 2.58
N ASP A 23 3.01 18.60 2.48
CA ASP A 23 4.39 19.04 2.70
C ASP A 23 4.82 20.20 1.77
N ASP A 24 4.28 20.26 0.55
CA ASP A 24 4.54 21.35 -0.39
C ASP A 24 3.72 22.62 -0.11
N THR A 25 2.86 22.64 0.91
CA THR A 25 2.05 23.82 1.26
C THR A 25 2.96 25.02 1.56
N LEU A 26 2.79 26.11 0.81
CA LEU A 26 3.63 27.32 0.81
C LEU A 26 5.01 27.13 0.14
N SER A 27 5.12 26.19 -0.81
CA SER A 27 6.24 26.07 -1.73
C SER A 27 6.10 27.01 -2.94
N ASP A 28 7.07 26.98 -3.86
CA ASP A 28 6.98 27.69 -5.14
C ASP A 28 5.86 27.13 -6.05
N GLU A 29 5.46 25.87 -5.85
CA GLU A 29 4.43 25.18 -6.61
C GLU A 29 3.04 25.31 -5.97
N PHE A 30 2.98 25.38 -4.64
CA PHE A 30 1.73 25.50 -3.88
C PHE A 30 1.74 26.75 -3.00
N GLY A 31 1.13 27.83 -3.48
CA GLY A 31 1.21 29.14 -2.86
C GLY A 31 0.07 29.45 -1.88
N ILE A 32 0.03 30.71 -1.45
CA ILE A 32 -1.07 31.23 -0.62
C ILE A 32 -2.41 31.19 -1.36
N GLY A 33 -2.39 31.34 -2.70
CA GLY A 33 -3.60 31.24 -3.51
C GLY A 33 -4.28 29.89 -3.35
N ASP A 34 -3.49 28.81 -3.42
CA ASP A 34 -3.96 27.44 -3.33
C ASP A 34 -4.41 27.10 -1.90
N LEU A 35 -3.67 27.60 -0.90
CA LEU A 35 -4.09 27.53 0.50
C LEU A 35 -5.46 28.21 0.74
N LEU A 36 -5.79 29.26 -0.03
CA LEU A 36 -7.07 29.95 0.09
C LEU A 36 -8.18 29.29 -0.74
N SER A 37 -7.85 28.45 -1.73
CA SER A 37 -8.85 27.77 -2.56
C SER A 37 -9.43 26.51 -1.92
N GLY A 38 -8.72 25.89 -0.98
CA GLY A 38 -9.20 24.74 -0.23
C GLY A 38 -8.15 24.22 0.75
N ILE A 39 -8.46 23.14 1.46
CA ILE A 39 -7.61 22.52 2.46
C ILE A 39 -6.54 21.68 1.75
N PRO A 40 -5.25 22.06 1.79
CA PRO A 40 -4.19 21.23 1.24
C PRO A 40 -3.85 20.13 2.24
N PHE A 41 -4.65 19.08 2.30
CA PHE A 41 -4.37 17.96 3.19
C PHE A 41 -3.26 17.08 2.64
N GLN A 42 -2.60 16.32 3.52
CA GLN A 42 -1.62 15.33 3.10
C GLN A 42 -2.33 14.07 2.56
N PRO A 43 -2.22 13.75 1.26
CA PRO A 43 -2.59 12.46 0.72
C PRO A 43 -1.49 11.46 1.09
N LEU A 44 -1.93 10.27 1.43
CA LEU A 44 -1.12 9.13 1.84
C LEU A 44 -1.57 7.86 1.09
N GLY A 45 -2.41 7.98 0.07
CA GLY A 45 -2.83 6.84 -0.74
C GLY A 45 -1.70 6.21 -1.53
N PHE A 46 -1.82 4.90 -1.75
CA PHE A 46 -0.82 4.13 -2.46
C PHE A 46 -0.97 4.33 -3.97
N SER A 47 0.04 4.88 -4.63
CA SER A 47 -0.02 5.19 -6.06
C SER A 47 0.50 4.06 -6.94
N TYR A 48 0.13 4.10 -8.23
CA TYR A 48 0.70 3.23 -9.26
C TYR A 48 2.23 3.34 -9.33
N GLU A 49 2.76 4.57 -9.29
CA GLU A 49 4.20 4.82 -9.24
C GLU A 49 4.84 4.24 -7.98
N GLY A 50 4.15 4.29 -6.83
CA GLY A 50 4.60 3.64 -5.59
C GLY A 50 4.66 2.12 -5.70
N TYR A 51 3.72 1.52 -6.45
CA TYR A 51 3.71 0.09 -6.76
C TYR A 51 4.87 -0.29 -7.69
N HIS A 52 5.12 0.48 -8.74
CA HIS A 52 6.27 0.26 -9.63
C HIS A 52 7.62 0.55 -8.96
N GLY A 53 7.64 1.50 -8.02
CA GLY A 53 8.77 1.84 -7.17
C GLY A 53 8.92 0.95 -5.93
N PHE A 54 8.29 -0.23 -5.88
CA PHE A 54 8.27 -1.08 -4.68
C PHE A 54 9.67 -1.41 -4.13
N ALA A 55 10.71 -1.40 -4.97
CA ALA A 55 12.09 -1.69 -4.57
C ALA A 55 12.65 -0.68 -3.54
N ASP A 56 12.08 0.52 -3.46
CA ASP A 56 12.44 1.53 -2.44
C ASP A 56 11.70 1.30 -1.11
N LEU A 57 10.70 0.41 -1.08
CA LEU A 57 10.00 0.04 0.14
C LEU A 57 10.88 -0.82 1.04
N ARG A 58 10.57 -0.80 2.32
CA ARG A 58 11.22 -1.72 3.26
C ARG A 58 10.75 -3.15 2.97
N GLN A 59 11.63 -4.11 3.26
CA GLN A 59 11.44 -5.54 3.03
C GLN A 59 10.08 -6.08 3.53
N GLY A 60 9.58 -5.62 4.67
CA GLY A 60 8.29 -6.07 5.21
C GLY A 60 7.10 -5.67 4.35
N TYR A 61 7.14 -4.47 3.75
CA TYR A 61 6.13 -4.01 2.82
C TYR A 61 6.20 -4.76 1.49
N ILE A 62 7.41 -5.06 1.00
CA ILE A 62 7.59 -5.88 -0.22
C ILE A 62 6.97 -7.27 -0.01
N LEU A 63 7.20 -7.88 1.15
CA LEU A 63 6.60 -9.17 1.52
C LEU A 63 5.07 -9.09 1.62
N ALA A 64 4.53 -8.03 2.23
CA ALA A 64 3.09 -7.82 2.29
C ALA A 64 2.48 -7.60 0.90
N LEU A 65 3.16 -6.85 0.03
CA LEU A 65 2.72 -6.54 -1.33
C LEU A 65 2.59 -7.79 -2.21
N ALA A 66 3.47 -8.78 -2.02
CA ALA A 66 3.35 -10.07 -2.68
C ALA A 66 2.11 -10.88 -2.26
N LEU A 67 1.49 -10.58 -1.11
CA LEU A 67 0.28 -11.29 -0.64
C LEU A 67 -1.00 -10.64 -1.17
N VAL A 68 -0.99 -9.34 -1.41
CA VAL A 68 -2.19 -8.57 -1.76
C VAL A 68 -2.48 -8.62 -3.26
N GLU A 69 -3.76 -8.58 -3.61
CA GLU A 69 -4.19 -8.40 -4.99
C GLU A 69 -3.75 -7.05 -5.58
N CYS A 70 -3.26 -7.07 -6.82
CA CYS A 70 -2.83 -5.84 -7.48
C CYS A 70 -4.05 -5.15 -8.12
N PRO A 71 -4.38 -3.90 -7.76
CA PRO A 71 -5.52 -3.19 -8.33
C PRO A 71 -5.29 -2.77 -9.80
N TRP A 72 -4.05 -2.83 -10.28
CA TRP A 72 -3.64 -2.43 -11.63
C TRP A 72 -3.27 -3.61 -12.54
N ASP A 73 -3.62 -4.85 -12.14
CA ASP A 73 -3.37 -6.03 -12.95
C ASP A 73 -4.44 -6.14 -14.06
N GLU A 74 -4.18 -5.51 -15.20
CA GLU A 74 -4.97 -5.64 -16.43
C GLU A 74 -4.42 -6.78 -17.30
N GLY A 75 -4.34 -8.02 -16.79
CA GLY A 75 -3.82 -9.15 -17.57
C GLY A 75 -3.67 -10.48 -16.81
N ASP A 76 -3.30 -11.54 -17.52
CA ASP A 76 -2.92 -12.82 -16.90
C ASP A 76 -1.65 -12.60 -16.04
N PRO A 77 -1.74 -12.74 -14.69
CA PRO A 77 -0.64 -12.44 -13.78
C PRO A 77 0.62 -13.29 -13.98
N LEU A 78 0.49 -14.40 -14.73
CA LEU A 78 1.59 -15.33 -15.05
C LEU A 78 2.01 -15.29 -16.52
N GLY A 79 1.32 -14.51 -17.37
CA GLY A 79 1.55 -14.48 -18.81
C GLY A 79 1.39 -15.85 -19.49
N LEU A 80 0.49 -16.70 -18.98
CA LEU A 80 0.24 -18.07 -19.47
C LEU A 80 -0.92 -18.15 -20.48
N SER A 81 -1.64 -17.06 -20.74
CA SER A 81 -2.66 -17.00 -21.77
C SER A 81 -2.01 -16.96 -23.14
N ASP A 82 -2.31 -17.96 -23.98
CA ASP A 82 -1.89 -18.08 -25.39
C ASP A 82 -2.51 -17.01 -26.32
N ASP A 83 -3.29 -16.08 -25.79
CA ASP A 83 -3.92 -14.99 -26.55
C ASP A 83 -2.91 -13.84 -26.73
N GLU A 84 -2.07 -13.96 -27.76
CA GLU A 84 -1.03 -13.00 -28.21
C GLU A 84 -1.55 -11.63 -28.71
N GLU A 85 -2.73 -11.18 -28.30
CA GLU A 85 -3.26 -9.88 -28.73
C GLU A 85 -3.42 -8.95 -27.52
N GLU A 86 -2.44 -8.06 -27.36
CA GLU A 86 -2.40 -6.87 -26.48
C GLU A 86 -1.83 -7.05 -25.05
N ALA A 87 -0.56 -7.45 -24.95
CA ALA A 87 0.34 -6.90 -23.91
C ALA A 87 1.77 -6.92 -24.46
N ASP A 88 2.51 -5.82 -24.31
CA ASP A 88 3.85 -5.57 -24.87
C ASP A 88 4.96 -6.46 -24.27
N GLY A 89 4.71 -7.74 -23.98
CA GLY A 89 5.67 -8.65 -23.34
C GLY A 89 6.18 -8.14 -21.98
N ILE A 90 5.50 -7.14 -21.40
CA ILE A 90 5.82 -6.59 -20.08
C ILE A 90 5.20 -7.54 -19.07
N PRO A 91 6.02 -8.18 -18.21
CA PRO A 91 5.50 -8.98 -17.11
C PRO A 91 4.49 -8.14 -16.31
N GLY A 92 3.35 -8.73 -15.92
CA GLY A 92 2.37 -8.07 -15.06
C GLY A 92 3.06 -7.45 -13.84
N PRO A 93 2.56 -6.31 -13.31
CA PRO A 93 3.28 -5.47 -12.34
C PRO A 93 3.68 -6.22 -11.06
N ARG A 94 3.04 -7.36 -10.78
CA ARG A 94 3.33 -8.25 -9.65
C ARG A 94 4.56 -9.16 -9.85
N ILE A 95 4.95 -9.50 -11.08
CA ILE A 95 6.06 -10.43 -11.35
C ILE A 95 7.39 -9.94 -10.73
N PRO A 96 7.84 -8.69 -10.92
CA PRO A 96 9.07 -8.20 -10.28
C PRO A 96 9.03 -8.24 -8.74
N ILE A 97 7.85 -8.07 -8.14
CA ILE A 97 7.67 -8.16 -6.69
C ILE A 97 7.86 -9.61 -6.24
N LEU A 98 7.28 -10.58 -6.96
CA LEU A 98 7.43 -12.01 -6.65
C LEU A 98 8.88 -12.48 -6.79
N GLU A 99 9.62 -12.00 -7.79
CA GLU A 99 11.06 -12.26 -7.95
C GLU A 99 11.85 -11.71 -6.76
N ALA A 100 11.62 -10.44 -6.38
CA ALA A 100 12.27 -9.83 -5.23
C ALA A 100 11.94 -10.54 -3.91
N VAL A 101 10.71 -11.03 -3.76
CA VAL A 101 10.32 -11.85 -2.61
C VAL A 101 11.03 -13.19 -2.62
N GLY A 102 11.26 -13.81 -3.79
CA GLY A 102 12.05 -15.05 -3.90
C GLY A 102 13.52 -14.92 -3.50
N ASP A 103 14.07 -13.69 -3.54
CA ASP A 103 15.40 -13.40 -3.00
C ASP A 103 15.39 -13.20 -1.47
N ILE A 104 14.23 -12.84 -0.91
CA ILE A 104 14.02 -12.59 0.52
C ILE A 104 13.65 -13.87 1.27
N VAL A 105 12.72 -14.64 0.70
CA VAL A 105 12.24 -15.93 1.21
C VAL A 105 12.49 -16.99 0.16
N GLU A 106 12.64 -18.25 0.56
CA GLU A 106 12.84 -19.36 -0.36
C GLU A 106 11.81 -19.36 -1.51
N GLU A 107 12.25 -19.48 -2.77
CA GLU A 107 11.41 -19.44 -3.97
C GLU A 107 10.22 -20.41 -3.90
N GLY A 108 10.40 -21.55 -3.22
CA GLY A 108 9.34 -22.52 -3.00
C GLY A 108 8.13 -21.98 -2.21
N LEU A 109 8.30 -20.93 -1.39
CA LEU A 109 7.19 -20.22 -0.74
C LEU A 109 6.45 -19.31 -1.72
N VAL A 110 7.17 -18.64 -2.62
CA VAL A 110 6.58 -17.76 -3.64
C VAL A 110 5.64 -18.55 -4.55
N ARG A 111 6.01 -19.78 -4.90
CA ARG A 111 5.20 -20.69 -5.73
C ARG A 111 3.87 -21.11 -5.09
N LEU A 112 3.69 -20.87 -3.78
CA LEU A 112 2.43 -21.15 -3.07
C LEU A 112 1.48 -19.94 -3.07
N LEU A 113 1.94 -18.78 -3.54
CA LEU A 113 1.10 -17.59 -3.62
C LEU A 113 0.07 -17.74 -4.74
N PRO A 114 -1.19 -17.34 -4.52
CA PRO A 114 -2.16 -17.19 -5.60
C PRO A 114 -1.62 -16.27 -6.69
N ALA A 115 -1.92 -16.58 -7.96
CA ALA A 115 -1.48 -15.80 -9.11
C ALA A 115 -1.94 -14.33 -9.05
N SER A 116 -3.13 -14.08 -8.52
CA SER A 116 -3.69 -12.74 -8.33
C SER A 116 -3.41 -12.14 -6.95
N GLY A 117 -2.84 -12.89 -5.99
CA GLY A 117 -2.86 -12.50 -4.57
C GLY A 117 -4.21 -12.79 -3.89
N TRP A 118 -4.32 -12.43 -2.62
CA TRP A 118 -5.56 -12.50 -1.85
C TRP A 118 -6.28 -11.15 -1.87
N SER A 119 -7.62 -11.21 -1.88
CA SER A 119 -8.44 -10.00 -1.76
C SER A 119 -8.41 -9.43 -0.34
N ALA A 120 -8.75 -8.15 -0.23
CA ALA A 120 -8.89 -7.51 1.08
C ALA A 120 -9.90 -8.23 1.99
N GLU A 121 -11.03 -8.68 1.44
CA GLU A 121 -12.07 -9.43 2.18
C GLU A 121 -11.54 -10.76 2.73
N ASP A 122 -10.80 -11.52 1.93
CA ASP A 122 -10.19 -12.78 2.37
C ASP A 122 -9.14 -12.53 3.46
N LEU A 123 -8.31 -11.51 3.27
CA LEU A 123 -7.28 -11.14 4.23
C LEU A 123 -7.88 -10.70 5.56
N HIS A 124 -8.93 -9.89 5.57
CA HIS A 124 -9.66 -9.54 6.79
C HIS A 124 -10.24 -10.78 7.47
N THR A 125 -10.93 -11.64 6.72
CA THR A 125 -11.54 -12.86 7.24
C THR A 125 -10.53 -13.78 7.92
N ILE A 126 -9.30 -13.87 7.40
CA ILE A 126 -8.28 -14.80 7.87
C ILE A 126 -7.38 -14.17 8.95
N THR A 127 -7.04 -12.89 8.82
CA THR A 127 -5.97 -12.25 9.61
C THR A 127 -6.46 -11.35 10.72
N ASP A 128 -7.72 -10.91 10.70
CA ASP A 128 -8.30 -10.17 11.81
C ASP A 128 -8.21 -11.00 13.11
N ASP A 129 -8.01 -10.31 14.24
CA ASP A 129 -7.77 -10.91 15.56
C ASP A 129 -6.50 -11.79 15.68
N THR A 130 -5.60 -11.76 14.68
CA THR A 130 -4.27 -12.39 14.75
C THR A 130 -3.16 -11.35 14.91
N GLU A 131 -1.91 -11.79 14.98
CA GLU A 131 -0.75 -10.87 14.94
C GLU A 131 -0.53 -10.24 13.54
N PHE A 132 -1.30 -10.68 12.54
CA PHE A 132 -1.25 -10.21 11.17
C PHE A 132 -2.45 -9.32 10.79
N ASP A 133 -3.18 -8.77 11.77
CA ASP A 133 -4.41 -7.97 11.59
C ASP A 133 -4.23 -6.69 10.75
N GLY A 134 -2.98 -6.25 10.53
CA GLY A 134 -2.66 -5.16 9.61
C GLY A 134 -2.65 -5.55 8.13
N LEU A 135 -2.77 -6.83 7.77
CA LEU A 135 -2.65 -7.26 6.37
C LEU A 135 -3.92 -6.98 5.54
N GLY A 136 -5.12 -7.18 6.12
CA GLY A 136 -6.36 -6.75 5.48
C GLY A 136 -6.38 -5.24 5.25
N LEU A 137 -5.99 -4.47 6.27
CA LEU A 137 -5.87 -3.01 6.18
C LEU A 137 -4.82 -2.56 5.15
N PHE A 138 -3.74 -3.31 4.99
CA PHE A 138 -2.76 -3.05 3.94
C PHE A 138 -3.40 -3.25 2.57
N ALA A 139 -4.20 -4.30 2.38
CA ALA A 139 -4.93 -4.51 1.14
C ALA A 139 -5.95 -3.39 0.85
N ASP A 140 -6.69 -2.93 1.85
CA ASP A 140 -7.57 -1.77 1.71
C ASP A 140 -6.79 -0.53 1.27
N TRP A 141 -5.61 -0.29 1.85
CA TRP A 141 -4.78 0.87 1.50
C TRP A 141 -4.24 0.81 0.08
N ILE A 142 -3.77 -0.35 -0.38
CA ILE A 142 -3.33 -0.55 -1.76
C ILE A 142 -4.48 -0.29 -2.75
N ASN A 143 -5.70 -0.69 -2.38
CA ASN A 143 -6.89 -0.55 -3.23
C ASN A 143 -7.63 0.78 -3.06
N GLY A 144 -7.17 1.68 -2.18
CA GLY A 144 -7.86 2.95 -1.89
C GLY A 144 -9.26 2.79 -1.29
N ASN A 145 -9.45 1.77 -0.43
CA ASN A 145 -10.73 1.39 0.17
C ASN A 145 -10.72 1.43 1.71
N THR A 146 -9.89 2.27 2.31
CA THR A 146 -9.75 2.35 3.79
C THR A 146 -10.89 3.12 4.46
N GLY A 147 -11.66 3.88 3.68
CA GLY A 147 -12.68 4.80 4.16
C GLY A 147 -12.11 6.08 4.76
N SER A 148 -10.84 6.39 4.51
CA SER A 148 -10.16 7.61 4.95
C SER A 148 -9.72 8.41 3.74
N ILE A 149 -10.16 9.66 3.62
CA ILE A 149 -9.74 10.54 2.52
C ILE A 149 -8.21 10.63 2.40
N HIS A 150 -7.50 10.58 3.53
CA HIS A 150 -6.04 10.63 3.55
C HIS A 150 -5.41 9.41 2.88
N LEU A 151 -5.92 8.20 3.12
CA LEU A 151 -5.33 6.96 2.60
C LEU A 151 -5.95 6.52 1.27
N ASP A 152 -7.09 7.08 0.88
CA ASP A 152 -7.77 6.73 -0.37
C ASP A 152 -7.49 7.75 -1.49
N THR A 153 -6.86 8.89 -1.16
CA THR A 153 -6.44 9.89 -2.15
C THR A 153 -4.96 9.74 -2.48
N MET A 154 -4.64 9.62 -3.77
CA MET A 154 -3.27 9.66 -4.30
C MET A 154 -2.84 11.11 -4.53
N GLY A 155 -1.54 11.40 -4.39
CA GLY A 155 -1.01 12.76 -4.58
C GLY A 155 -1.39 13.40 -5.91
N GLU A 156 -1.31 12.62 -6.99
CA GLU A 156 -1.66 13.05 -8.36
C GLU A 156 -3.16 13.33 -8.54
N SER A 157 -4.03 12.74 -7.71
CA SER A 157 -5.49 12.92 -7.79
C SER A 157 -5.93 14.30 -7.27
N LEU A 158 -5.14 14.94 -6.39
CA LEU A 158 -5.50 16.24 -5.81
C LEU A 158 -5.65 17.34 -6.87
N ASP A 159 -4.79 17.30 -7.89
CA ASP A 159 -4.84 18.28 -8.99
C ASP A 159 -6.09 18.12 -9.87
N MET A 160 -6.68 16.93 -9.88
CA MET A 160 -7.82 16.58 -10.72
C MET A 160 -9.16 16.74 -10.00
N GLU A 161 -9.22 16.36 -8.72
CA GLU A 161 -10.46 16.36 -7.93
C GLU A 161 -10.69 17.67 -7.18
N GLY A 162 -9.64 18.47 -7.01
CA GLY A 162 -9.67 19.71 -6.26
C GLY A 162 -9.55 19.49 -4.75
N LEU A 163 -9.40 20.60 -4.03
CA LEU A 163 -9.21 20.57 -2.58
C LEU A 163 -10.54 20.66 -1.82
N PRO A 164 -10.69 19.96 -0.69
CA PRO A 164 -11.84 20.14 0.21
C PRO A 164 -12.00 21.59 0.65
N GLU A 165 -13.24 22.01 0.93
CA GLU A 165 -13.52 23.39 1.32
C GLU A 165 -13.08 23.71 2.76
N TRP A 166 -12.76 24.98 3.02
CA TRP A 166 -12.48 25.47 4.37
C TRP A 166 -13.78 25.70 5.14
N ASP A 167 -14.33 24.64 5.73
CA ASP A 167 -15.46 24.75 6.66
C ASP A 167 -15.26 23.88 7.92
N PRO A 168 -15.95 24.19 9.03
CA PRO A 168 -15.77 23.49 10.29
C PRO A 168 -16.13 22.00 10.24
N ASP A 169 -17.16 21.62 9.49
CA ASP A 169 -17.64 20.24 9.44
C ASP A 169 -16.62 19.39 8.67
N THR A 170 -16.12 19.88 7.52
CA THR A 170 -15.03 19.25 6.77
C THR A 170 -13.76 19.12 7.62
N ILE A 171 -13.38 20.14 8.39
CA ILE A 171 -12.19 20.06 9.26
C ILE A 171 -12.37 18.98 10.34
N ASP A 172 -13.54 18.90 10.96
CA ASP A 172 -13.82 17.92 12.00
C ASP A 172 -13.83 16.49 11.44
N GLU A 173 -14.44 16.29 10.26
CA GLU A 173 -14.42 15.00 9.53
C GLU A 173 -12.99 14.58 9.18
N MET A 174 -12.23 15.44 8.49
CA MET A 174 -10.84 15.14 8.10
C MET A 174 -9.92 14.93 9.32
N THR A 175 -10.19 15.60 10.43
CA THR A 175 -9.43 15.34 11.68
C THR A 175 -9.73 13.96 12.23
N SER A 176 -10.99 13.50 12.18
CA SER A 176 -11.35 12.13 12.53
C SER A 176 -10.68 11.13 11.58
N ASP A 177 -10.74 11.38 10.28
CA ASP A 177 -10.13 10.53 9.25
C ASP A 177 -8.61 10.44 9.41
N TRP A 178 -7.95 11.53 9.80
CA TRP A 178 -6.52 11.53 10.09
C TRP A 178 -6.19 10.59 11.26
N HIS A 179 -6.96 10.64 12.34
CA HIS A 179 -6.76 9.73 13.47
C HIS A 179 -6.93 8.27 13.03
N GLN A 180 -7.99 7.96 12.29
CA GLN A 180 -8.20 6.63 11.72
C GLN A 180 -7.05 6.20 10.80
N ALA A 181 -6.59 7.08 9.91
CA ALA A 181 -5.47 6.82 9.02
C ALA A 181 -4.19 6.46 9.79
N THR A 182 -3.88 7.21 10.85
CA THR A 182 -2.71 6.90 11.68
C THR A 182 -2.82 5.54 12.38
N GLU A 183 -4.01 5.16 12.85
CA GLU A 183 -4.22 3.84 13.46
C GLU A 183 -4.08 2.70 12.44
N ILE A 184 -4.60 2.90 11.22
CA ILE A 184 -4.46 1.96 10.11
C ILE A 184 -2.99 1.77 9.76
N LEU A 185 -2.26 2.87 9.51
CA LEU A 185 -0.84 2.83 9.17
C LEU A 185 0.00 2.19 10.28
N ASP A 186 -0.32 2.45 11.56
CA ASP A 186 0.35 1.82 12.69
C ASP A 186 0.19 0.29 12.68
N LYS A 187 -1.01 -0.23 12.35
CA LYS A 187 -1.25 -1.67 12.25
C LYS A 187 -0.52 -2.29 11.06
N ILE A 188 -0.60 -1.66 9.89
CA ILE A 188 0.15 -2.05 8.70
C ILE A 188 1.65 -2.10 9.04
N HIS A 189 2.15 -1.07 9.72
CA HIS A 189 3.56 -0.98 10.07
C HIS A 189 4.02 -2.11 11.02
N ARG A 190 3.16 -2.52 11.96
CA ARG A 190 3.44 -3.66 12.84
C ARG A 190 3.59 -4.96 12.06
N VAL A 191 2.72 -5.22 11.09
CA VAL A 191 2.81 -6.43 10.24
C VAL A 191 4.08 -6.39 9.40
N ALA A 192 4.39 -5.26 8.76
CA ALA A 192 5.63 -5.09 8.02
C ALA A 192 6.86 -5.35 8.92
N LEU A 193 6.87 -4.82 10.14
CA LEU A 193 7.96 -5.04 11.10
C LEU A 193 8.08 -6.52 11.53
N LEU A 194 6.96 -7.22 11.72
CA LEU A 194 6.97 -8.66 12.02
C LEU A 194 7.57 -9.48 10.88
N LEU A 195 7.23 -9.12 9.64
CA LEU A 195 7.80 -9.71 8.43
C LEU A 195 9.30 -9.41 8.26
N GLU A 196 9.80 -8.28 8.76
CA GLU A 196 11.22 -7.93 8.66
C GLU A 196 12.11 -8.64 9.69
N GLN A 197 11.59 -8.97 10.87
CA GLN A 197 12.40 -9.49 11.99
C GLN A 197 12.99 -10.88 11.71
N ASP A 198 12.18 -11.77 11.13
CA ASP A 198 12.55 -13.13 10.74
C ASP A 198 11.76 -13.51 9.47
N PRO A 199 12.17 -12.96 8.30
CA PRO A 199 11.36 -12.99 7.08
C PRO A 199 10.87 -14.36 6.69
N GLU A 200 11.77 -15.34 6.58
CA GLU A 200 11.40 -16.68 6.14
C GLU A 200 10.45 -17.37 7.11
N ARG A 201 10.72 -17.28 8.42
CA ARG A 201 9.89 -17.95 9.43
C ARG A 201 8.53 -17.29 9.57
N THR A 202 8.49 -15.95 9.64
CA THR A 202 7.23 -15.21 9.77
C THR A 202 6.39 -15.35 8.52
N PHE A 203 6.99 -15.26 7.33
CA PHE A 203 6.28 -15.45 6.07
C PHE A 203 5.73 -16.88 5.95
N ARG A 204 6.50 -17.92 6.30
CA ARG A 204 5.99 -19.31 6.33
C ARG A 204 4.81 -19.47 7.30
N LYS A 205 4.86 -18.84 8.48
CA LYS A 205 3.78 -18.87 9.45
C LYS A 205 2.52 -18.19 8.91
N LEU A 206 2.68 -17.04 8.26
CA LEU A 206 1.59 -16.32 7.60
C LEU A 206 1.00 -17.15 6.44
N MET A 207 1.83 -17.74 5.60
CA MET A 207 1.38 -18.63 4.53
C MET A 207 0.61 -19.85 5.06
N ALA A 208 1.06 -20.45 6.17
CA ALA A 208 0.36 -21.55 6.83
C ALA A 208 -1.03 -21.13 7.35
N LEU A 209 -1.17 -19.88 7.80
CA LEU A 209 -2.45 -19.30 8.20
C LEU A 209 -3.35 -19.07 6.97
N LEU A 210 -2.84 -18.40 5.93
CA LEU A 210 -3.58 -18.05 4.71
C LEU A 210 -4.05 -19.25 3.90
N THR A 211 -3.34 -20.38 3.99
CA THR A 211 -3.67 -21.61 3.25
C THR A 211 -4.37 -22.68 4.10
N ASP A 212 -4.65 -22.39 5.38
CA ASP A 212 -5.11 -23.35 6.40
C ASP A 212 -4.25 -24.65 6.44
N ASN A 213 -2.95 -24.52 6.19
CA ASN A 213 -2.02 -25.64 6.11
C ASN A 213 -0.89 -25.52 7.14
N LYS A 214 -1.12 -26.11 8.31
CA LYS A 214 -0.20 -26.10 9.46
C LYS A 214 1.13 -26.82 9.21
N ASP A 215 1.17 -27.73 8.25
CA ASP A 215 2.34 -28.54 7.90
C ASP A 215 2.97 -28.09 6.57
N LEU A 216 2.83 -26.82 6.20
CA LEU A 216 3.24 -26.23 4.92
C LEU A 216 4.53 -26.86 4.37
N VAL A 217 4.37 -27.80 3.42
CA VAL A 217 5.48 -28.52 2.80
C VAL A 217 5.94 -27.71 1.60
N ILE A 218 7.14 -27.16 1.68
CA ILE A 218 7.76 -26.49 0.53
C ILE A 218 8.21 -27.56 -0.47
N PRO A 219 7.71 -27.55 -1.72
CA PRO A 219 8.21 -28.43 -2.75
C PRO A 219 9.70 -28.13 -3.00
N LYS A 220 10.56 -29.14 -2.85
CA LYS A 220 11.97 -28.99 -3.26
C LYS A 220 12.03 -28.75 -4.75
N GLU A 221 12.91 -27.84 -5.19
CA GLU A 221 13.22 -27.65 -6.60
C GLU A 221 13.44 -29.00 -7.29
N GLN A 222 12.58 -29.31 -8.26
CA GLN A 222 12.85 -30.40 -9.17
C GLN A 222 13.87 -29.88 -10.18
N LEU A 223 15.12 -30.32 -10.05
CA LEU A 223 16.12 -30.15 -11.10
C LEU A 223 15.51 -30.64 -12.42
N PRO A 224 15.64 -29.88 -13.53
CA PRO A 224 15.14 -30.33 -14.82
C PRO A 224 15.75 -31.71 -15.13
N LEU A 225 14.88 -32.67 -15.42
CA LEU A 225 15.31 -34.00 -15.84
C LEU A 225 16.22 -33.81 -17.07
N PRO A 226 17.38 -34.49 -17.15
CA PRO A 226 18.19 -34.47 -18.35
C PRO A 226 17.31 -34.90 -19.52
N ILE A 227 17.22 -34.04 -20.53
CA ILE A 227 16.58 -34.41 -21.80
C ILE A 227 17.54 -35.41 -22.46
N ASP A 228 17.14 -36.68 -22.53
CA ASP A 228 17.85 -37.76 -23.24
C ASP A 228 17.91 -37.50 -24.75
#